data_AF-A0A3L7SJD3-F1
#
_entry.id   AF-A0A3L7SJD3-F1
#
_cell.length_a   1.000
_cell.length_b   1.000
_cell.length_c   1.000
_cell.angle_alpha   90.00
_cell.angle_beta   90.00
_cell.angle_gamma   90.00
#
_symmetry.space_group_name_H-M   'P 1'
#
loop_
_entity.id
_entity.type
_entity.pdbx_description
1 polymer ?
#
loop_
_entity_poly.entity_id
_entity_poly.type
_entity_poly.pdbx_seq_one_letter_code
_entity_poly.pdbx_strand_id
1 'polypeptide(L)'
;MSNSGPAELVREETEASLIARAQIAVSQCNWEVGECAALWTKRFARGRTDADFAALVTLSPDQVYQRRRVWETFADVYGSYSTLKWSHFYAAINWDDASECLQWADDVHAGVAEMKAWRRAQRGEDLNASPMDEALDGLPTEPSLAREAAPFDHESSFSVSANQGKQDHDEEVAANFASTNRLAGETGDYAPFNANATSAPPQESSNRPVLSGEQIAKRLTTTIERCASLVTPEFCAEFAELPEKVRKRLLKAIEQLTEKGTELG
;
A
#
# COMPACT_ATOMS: atom_id res chain seq x y z
N MET A 1 -28.80 -50.17 -4.25
CA MET A 1 -27.60 -49.41 -4.65
C MET A 1 -27.90 -47.95 -4.38
N SER A 2 -27.46 -47.45 -3.22
CA SER A 2 -27.75 -46.10 -2.76
C SER A 2 -26.71 -45.15 -3.37
N ASN A 3 -27.17 -44.22 -4.21
CA ASN A 3 -26.34 -43.18 -4.78
C ASN A 3 -26.47 -41.93 -3.90
N SER A 4 -25.63 -41.82 -2.88
CA SER A 4 -25.46 -40.58 -2.11
C SER A 4 -24.25 -39.85 -2.68
N GLY A 5 -24.50 -38.88 -3.56
CA GLY A 5 -23.49 -37.90 -3.94
C GLY A 5 -23.08 -37.09 -2.70
N PRO A 6 -21.83 -36.62 -2.60
CA PRO A 6 -21.40 -35.84 -1.46
C PRO A 6 -22.16 -34.52 -1.48
N ALA A 7 -22.92 -34.26 -0.41
CA ALA A 7 -23.49 -32.96 -0.13
C ALA A 7 -22.33 -31.96 -0.09
N GLU A 8 -22.33 -31.03 -1.04
CA GLU A 8 -21.46 -29.86 -1.01
C GLU A 8 -21.81 -29.08 0.24
N LEU A 9 -20.99 -29.26 1.29
CA LEU A 9 -21.08 -28.52 2.53
C LEU A 9 -20.85 -27.06 2.19
N VAL A 10 -21.92 -26.30 2.02
CA VAL A 10 -21.91 -24.84 2.08
C VAL A 10 -21.38 -24.50 3.48
N ARG A 11 -20.07 -24.32 3.59
CA ARG A 11 -19.43 -23.88 4.83
C ARG A 11 -19.99 -22.49 5.08
N GLU A 12 -20.81 -22.34 6.11
CA GLU A 12 -21.13 -21.02 6.64
C GLU A 12 -19.79 -20.38 7.04
N GLU A 13 -19.28 -19.49 6.20
CA GLU A 13 -18.06 -18.74 6.48
C GLU A 13 -18.30 -17.88 7.71
N THR A 14 -17.66 -18.25 8.81
CA THR A 14 -17.66 -17.47 10.04
C THR A 14 -16.64 -16.34 9.96
N GLU A 15 -16.81 -15.31 10.78
CA GLU A 15 -15.84 -14.23 10.93
C GLU A 15 -14.42 -14.76 11.21
N ALA A 16 -14.31 -15.72 12.14
CA ALA A 16 -13.03 -16.33 12.51
C ALA A 16 -12.38 -17.08 11.33
N SER A 17 -13.19 -17.73 10.48
CA SER A 17 -12.68 -18.42 9.29
C SER A 17 -12.10 -17.44 8.27
N LEU A 18 -12.72 -16.28 8.07
CA LEU A 18 -12.22 -15.24 7.16
C LEU A 18 -10.91 -14.63 7.66
N ILE A 19 -10.82 -14.36 8.97
CA ILE A 19 -9.59 -13.84 9.59
C ILE A 19 -8.45 -14.85 9.46
N ALA A 20 -8.69 -16.11 9.79
CA ALA A 20 -7.67 -17.16 9.71
C ALA A 20 -7.20 -17.37 8.26
N ARG A 21 -8.12 -17.37 7.30
CA ARG A 21 -7.81 -17.47 5.87
C ARG A 21 -6.95 -16.29 5.41
N ALA A 22 -7.33 -15.07 5.77
CA ALA A 22 -6.56 -13.87 5.46
C ALA A 22 -5.15 -13.91 6.07
N GLN A 23 -5.00 -14.30 7.33
CA GLN A 23 -3.70 -14.41 8.01
C GLN A 23 -2.72 -15.34 7.28
N ILE A 24 -3.21 -16.48 6.75
CA ILE A 24 -2.41 -17.40 5.95
C ILE A 24 -2.04 -16.76 4.60
N ALA A 25 -2.98 -16.04 3.99
CA ALA A 25 -2.83 -15.45 2.67
C ALA A 25 -1.96 -14.17 2.62
N VAL A 26 -1.71 -13.51 3.77
CA VAL A 26 -1.01 -12.20 3.87
C VAL A 26 0.26 -12.13 3.01
N SER A 27 1.09 -13.18 3.00
CA SER A 27 2.36 -13.22 2.27
C SER A 27 2.31 -13.99 0.94
N GLN A 28 1.17 -14.61 0.62
CA GLN A 28 1.08 -15.59 -0.47
C GLN A 28 0.10 -15.17 -1.57
N CYS A 29 -1.02 -14.53 -1.21
CA CYS A 29 -2.12 -14.30 -2.14
C CYS A 29 -2.89 -13.01 -1.82
N ASN A 30 -2.53 -11.92 -2.52
CA ASN A 30 -3.22 -10.63 -2.40
C ASN A 30 -4.73 -10.72 -2.73
N TRP A 31 -5.12 -11.58 -3.68
CA TRP A 31 -6.51 -11.80 -4.06
C TRP A 31 -7.34 -12.37 -2.92
N GLU A 32 -6.82 -13.37 -2.23
CA GLU A 32 -7.51 -14.05 -1.13
C GLU A 32 -7.64 -13.13 0.10
N VAL A 33 -6.62 -12.30 0.38
CA VAL A 33 -6.73 -11.26 1.41
C VAL A 33 -7.82 -10.26 1.06
N GLY A 34 -7.88 -9.81 -0.19
CA GLY A 34 -8.92 -8.90 -0.68
C GLY A 34 -10.33 -9.48 -0.58
N GLU A 35 -10.49 -10.75 -0.94
CA GLU A 35 -11.74 -11.51 -0.81
C GLU A 35 -12.19 -11.59 0.65
N CYS A 36 -11.30 -12.01 1.55
CA CYS A 36 -11.61 -12.14 2.96
C CYS A 36 -12.02 -10.79 3.57
N ALA A 37 -11.29 -9.72 3.22
CA ALA A 37 -11.61 -8.37 3.65
C ALA A 37 -12.98 -7.92 3.14
N ALA A 38 -13.31 -8.16 1.85
CA ALA A 38 -14.60 -7.81 1.28
C ALA A 38 -15.76 -8.58 1.96
N LEU A 39 -15.60 -9.89 2.14
CA LEU A 39 -16.60 -10.73 2.79
C LEU A 39 -16.78 -10.36 4.27
N TRP A 40 -15.69 -10.07 4.98
CA TRP A 40 -15.72 -9.66 6.37
C TRP A 40 -16.39 -8.29 6.52
N THR A 41 -16.04 -7.32 5.70
CA THR A 41 -16.62 -5.97 5.74
C THR A 41 -18.10 -6.02 5.42
N LYS A 42 -18.52 -6.85 4.44
CA LYS A 42 -19.91 -7.01 4.06
C LYS A 42 -20.77 -7.70 5.13
N ARG A 43 -20.25 -8.70 5.84
CA ARG A 43 -21.04 -9.58 6.72
C ARG A 43 -20.86 -9.29 8.22
N PHE A 44 -19.68 -8.83 8.63
CA PHE A 44 -19.26 -8.83 10.04
C PHE A 44 -18.77 -7.48 10.55
N ALA A 45 -18.53 -6.47 9.70
CA ALA A 45 -18.03 -5.16 10.12
C ALA A 45 -18.82 -4.57 11.29
N ARG A 46 -20.16 -4.48 11.20
CA ARG A 46 -21.04 -3.95 12.28
C ARG A 46 -20.55 -2.61 12.86
N GLY A 47 -20.10 -1.70 11.98
CA GLY A 47 -19.52 -0.41 12.36
C GLY A 47 -17.99 -0.40 12.50
N ARG A 48 -17.34 -1.57 12.45
CA ARG A 48 -15.90 -1.69 12.25
C ARG A 48 -15.51 -1.38 10.82
N THR A 49 -14.24 -1.08 10.62
CA THR A 49 -13.63 -0.60 9.39
C THR A 49 -12.52 -1.53 8.89
N ASP A 50 -11.96 -1.24 7.72
CA ASP A 50 -10.77 -1.95 7.22
C ASP A 50 -9.58 -1.86 8.19
N ALA A 51 -9.51 -0.80 9.01
CA ALA A 51 -8.47 -0.68 10.03
C ALA A 51 -8.62 -1.73 11.14
N ASP A 52 -9.85 -2.06 11.52
CA ASP A 52 -10.13 -3.10 12.50
C ASP A 52 -9.80 -4.49 11.92
N PHE A 53 -10.14 -4.74 10.65
CA PHE A 53 -9.75 -5.98 9.98
C PHE A 53 -8.23 -6.09 9.84
N ALA A 54 -7.56 -5.01 9.46
CA ALA A 54 -6.11 -4.93 9.33
C ALA A 54 -5.39 -5.28 10.63
N ALA A 55 -5.90 -4.82 11.78
CA ALA A 55 -5.38 -5.19 13.08
C ALA A 55 -5.50 -6.69 13.37
N LEU A 56 -6.58 -7.35 12.91
CA LEU A 56 -6.79 -8.79 13.09
C LEU A 56 -5.86 -9.65 12.22
N VAL A 57 -5.44 -9.14 11.06
CA VAL A 57 -4.61 -9.87 10.09
C VAL A 57 -3.16 -9.36 10.03
N THR A 58 -2.77 -8.44 10.91
CA THR A 58 -1.40 -7.88 10.99
C THR A 58 -0.95 -7.15 9.71
N LEU A 59 -1.86 -6.43 9.07
CA LEU A 59 -1.58 -5.56 7.92
C LEU A 59 -1.77 -4.08 8.28
N SER A 60 -1.31 -3.19 7.42
CA SER A 60 -1.73 -1.79 7.52
C SER A 60 -3.17 -1.62 7.03
N PRO A 61 -3.93 -0.64 7.56
CA PRO A 61 -5.28 -0.33 7.08
C PRO A 61 -5.34 -0.08 5.57
N ASP A 62 -4.33 0.64 5.05
CA ASP A 62 -4.22 0.95 3.62
C ASP A 62 -4.00 -0.30 2.76
N GLN A 63 -3.15 -1.24 3.20
CA GLN A 63 -2.94 -2.51 2.50
C GLN A 63 -4.22 -3.34 2.39
N VAL A 64 -5.02 -3.40 3.47
CA VAL A 64 -6.31 -4.09 3.45
C VAL A 64 -7.29 -3.38 2.52
N TYR A 65 -7.40 -2.06 2.63
CA TYR A 65 -8.28 -1.25 1.81
C TYR A 65 -7.99 -1.43 0.30
N GLN A 66 -6.73 -1.35 -0.10
CA GLN A 66 -6.31 -1.53 -1.49
C GLN A 66 -6.65 -2.93 -2.02
N ARG A 67 -6.32 -3.98 -1.26
CA ARG A 67 -6.62 -5.37 -1.64
C ARG A 67 -8.12 -5.62 -1.75
N ARG A 68 -8.90 -5.10 -0.79
CA ARG A 68 -10.37 -5.18 -0.81
C ARG A 68 -10.94 -4.49 -2.04
N ARG A 69 -10.50 -3.27 -2.34
CA ARG A 69 -10.98 -2.52 -3.52
C ARG A 69 -10.66 -3.23 -4.83
N VAL A 70 -9.44 -3.76 -4.98
CA VAL A 70 -9.08 -4.52 -6.19
C VAL A 70 -9.99 -5.74 -6.34
N TRP A 71 -10.23 -6.47 -5.25
CA TRP A 71 -11.16 -7.60 -5.27
C TRP A 71 -12.58 -7.17 -5.64
N GLU A 72 -13.14 -6.16 -4.98
CA GLU A 72 -14.51 -5.68 -5.24
C GLU A 72 -14.71 -5.19 -6.68
N THR A 73 -13.64 -4.71 -7.33
CA THR A 73 -13.70 -4.18 -8.70
C THR A 73 -13.51 -5.28 -9.75
N PHE A 74 -12.62 -6.25 -9.50
CA PHE A 74 -12.17 -7.19 -10.55
C PHE A 74 -12.43 -8.67 -10.24
N ALA A 75 -13.04 -9.02 -9.10
CA ALA A 75 -13.29 -10.42 -8.68
C ALA A 75 -13.93 -11.28 -9.77
N ASP A 76 -14.81 -10.67 -10.57
CA ASP A 76 -15.61 -11.38 -11.57
C ASP A 76 -14.84 -11.65 -12.86
N VAL A 77 -13.78 -10.87 -13.12
CA VAL A 77 -13.08 -10.85 -14.41
C VAL A 77 -11.61 -11.24 -14.31
N TYR A 78 -10.96 -11.15 -13.15
CA TYR A 78 -9.52 -11.38 -13.08
C TYR A 78 -9.10 -12.78 -13.57
N GLY A 79 -9.97 -13.78 -13.42
CA GLY A 79 -9.74 -15.14 -13.90
C GLY A 79 -9.73 -15.30 -15.43
N SER A 80 -10.21 -14.31 -16.20
CA SER A 80 -10.09 -14.33 -17.66
C SER A 80 -8.70 -13.93 -18.15
N TYR A 81 -7.88 -13.32 -17.29
CA TYR A 81 -6.54 -12.86 -17.62
C TYR A 81 -5.50 -13.84 -17.05
N SER A 82 -5.02 -14.76 -17.88
CA SER A 82 -4.19 -15.87 -17.41
C SER A 82 -2.76 -15.47 -17.04
N THR A 83 -2.27 -14.34 -17.56
CA THR A 83 -0.87 -13.91 -17.41
C THR A 83 -0.71 -12.76 -16.41
N LEU A 84 -1.80 -12.07 -16.10
CA LEU A 84 -1.79 -10.88 -15.27
C LEU A 84 -1.69 -11.21 -13.78
N LYS A 85 -0.97 -10.34 -13.06
CA LYS A 85 -0.81 -10.42 -11.60
C LYS A 85 -1.70 -9.37 -10.94
N TRP A 86 -1.97 -9.55 -9.65
CA TRP A 86 -2.71 -8.57 -8.82
C TRP A 86 -2.19 -7.12 -9.02
N SER A 87 -0.88 -6.94 -9.18
CA SER A 87 -0.26 -5.63 -9.43
C SER A 87 -0.76 -4.91 -10.67
N HIS A 88 -1.17 -5.63 -11.71
CA HIS A 88 -1.77 -5.03 -12.92
C HIS A 88 -3.14 -4.42 -12.60
N PHE A 89 -3.99 -5.19 -11.91
CA PHE A 89 -5.32 -4.74 -11.50
C PHE A 89 -5.24 -3.59 -10.49
N TYR A 90 -4.29 -3.66 -9.55
CA TYR A 90 -4.02 -2.57 -8.63
C TYR A 90 -3.65 -1.27 -9.35
N ALA A 91 -2.74 -1.34 -10.34
CA ALA A 91 -2.38 -0.17 -11.12
C ALA A 91 -3.56 0.41 -11.92
N ALA A 92 -4.45 -0.46 -12.41
CA ALA A 92 -5.58 -0.09 -13.25
C ALA A 92 -6.87 0.27 -12.48
N ILE A 93 -6.91 0.15 -11.15
CA ILE A 93 -8.16 0.24 -10.38
C ILE A 93 -8.90 1.58 -10.50
N ASN A 94 -8.16 2.67 -10.74
CA ASN A 94 -8.74 4.00 -10.91
C ASN A 94 -8.72 4.46 -12.38
N TRP A 95 -8.47 3.55 -13.33
CA TRP A 95 -8.46 3.86 -14.76
C TRP A 95 -9.84 3.63 -15.37
N ASP A 96 -10.31 4.61 -16.13
CA ASP A 96 -11.54 4.57 -16.91
C ASP A 96 -11.46 3.59 -18.09
N ASP A 97 -10.26 3.36 -18.61
CA ASP A 97 -9.90 2.43 -19.69
C ASP A 97 -9.22 1.15 -19.17
N ALA A 98 -9.51 0.76 -17.92
CA ALA A 98 -8.88 -0.40 -17.27
C ALA A 98 -9.03 -1.69 -18.09
N SER A 99 -10.22 -1.96 -18.64
CA SER A 99 -10.48 -3.17 -19.43
C SER A 99 -9.59 -3.26 -20.68
N GLU A 100 -9.45 -2.17 -21.42
CA GLU A 100 -8.63 -2.11 -22.63
C GLU A 100 -7.14 -2.27 -22.29
N CYS A 101 -6.67 -1.59 -21.23
CA CYS A 101 -5.29 -1.69 -20.77
C CYS A 101 -4.94 -3.10 -20.27
N LEU A 102 -5.83 -3.74 -19.51
CA LEU A 102 -5.63 -5.09 -18.99
C LEU A 102 -5.65 -6.11 -20.12
N GLN A 103 -6.60 -6.01 -21.06
CA GLN A 103 -6.65 -6.91 -22.22
C GLN A 103 -5.37 -6.81 -23.05
N TRP A 104 -4.93 -5.59 -23.37
CA TRP A 104 -3.68 -5.38 -24.08
C TRP A 104 -2.50 -6.02 -23.34
N ALA A 105 -2.42 -5.80 -22.03
CA ALA A 105 -1.32 -6.33 -21.22
C ALA A 105 -1.30 -7.86 -21.18
N ASP A 106 -2.46 -8.52 -21.15
CA ASP A 106 -2.56 -9.98 -21.19
C ASP A 106 -2.18 -10.52 -22.57
N ASP A 107 -2.67 -9.89 -23.65
CA ASP A 107 -2.38 -10.31 -25.02
C ASP A 107 -0.87 -10.29 -25.33
N VAL A 108 -0.17 -9.22 -24.93
CA VAL A 108 1.27 -9.06 -25.21
C VAL A 108 2.19 -9.50 -24.06
N HIS A 109 1.62 -10.04 -22.97
CA HIS A 109 2.35 -10.44 -21.77
C HIS A 109 3.19 -9.29 -21.16
N ALA A 110 2.64 -8.08 -21.17
CA ALA A 110 3.30 -6.89 -20.68
C ALA A 110 3.38 -6.82 -19.15
N GLY A 111 4.49 -6.29 -18.65
CA GLY A 111 4.60 -5.87 -17.25
C GLY A 111 3.77 -4.61 -16.95
N VAL A 112 3.57 -4.31 -15.67
CA VAL A 112 2.81 -3.12 -15.21
C VAL A 112 3.38 -1.81 -15.79
N ALA A 113 4.70 -1.70 -15.89
CA ALA A 113 5.36 -0.51 -16.44
C ALA A 113 5.05 -0.32 -17.94
N GLU A 114 5.01 -1.42 -18.70
CA GLU A 114 4.69 -1.40 -20.13
C GLU A 114 3.20 -1.09 -20.34
N MET A 115 2.31 -1.66 -19.53
CA MET A 115 0.87 -1.34 -19.53
C MET A 115 0.63 0.15 -19.26
N LYS A 116 1.30 0.73 -18.26
CA LYS A 116 1.26 2.17 -17.98
C LYS A 116 1.78 3.00 -19.15
N ALA A 117 2.90 2.60 -19.75
CA ALA A 117 3.50 3.31 -20.88
C ALA A 117 2.60 3.27 -22.13
N TRP A 118 1.99 2.12 -22.41
CA TRP A 118 1.04 1.94 -23.50
C TRP A 118 -0.19 2.83 -23.32
N ARG A 119 -0.76 2.87 -22.11
CA ARG A 119 -1.90 3.75 -21.79
C ARG A 119 -1.60 5.22 -22.06
N ARG A 120 -0.42 5.71 -21.65
CA ARG A 120 0.03 7.07 -21.96
C ARG A 120 0.13 7.31 -23.46
N ALA A 121 0.70 6.36 -24.20
CA ALA A 121 0.82 6.44 -25.65
C ALA A 121 -0.54 6.54 -26.35
N GLN A 122 -1.55 5.79 -25.89
CA GLN A 122 -2.91 5.84 -26.46
C GLN A 122 -3.60 7.19 -26.24
N ARG A 123 -3.33 7.85 -25.10
CA ARG A 123 -3.92 9.14 -24.73
C ARG A 123 -3.19 10.34 -25.33
N GLY A 124 -2.07 10.12 -26.00
CA GLY A 124 -1.20 11.19 -26.49
C GLY A 124 -0.49 11.95 -25.36
N GLU A 125 -0.36 11.34 -24.18
CA GLU A 125 0.39 11.89 -23.05
C GLU A 125 1.90 11.79 -23.34
N ASP A 126 2.68 12.77 -22.87
CA ASP A 126 4.11 12.86 -23.17
C ASP A 126 4.88 11.63 -22.63
N LEU A 127 5.43 10.84 -23.54
CA LEU A 127 6.21 9.62 -23.25
C LEU A 127 7.56 9.91 -22.58
N ASN A 128 8.00 11.18 -22.54
CA ASN A 128 9.20 11.62 -21.83
C ASN A 128 8.93 12.10 -20.41
N ALA A 129 7.66 12.14 -19.96
CA ALA A 129 7.36 12.32 -18.54
C ALA A 129 7.92 11.13 -17.77
N SER A 130 9.01 11.36 -17.05
CA SER A 130 9.83 10.32 -16.44
C SER A 130 8.98 9.36 -15.57
N PRO A 131 9.20 8.03 -15.63
CA PRO A 131 8.55 7.05 -14.75
C PRO A 131 8.78 7.32 -13.25
N MET A 132 9.71 8.22 -12.94
CA MET A 132 10.15 8.56 -11.60
C MET A 132 9.09 9.30 -10.76
N ASP A 133 8.09 9.92 -11.38
CA ASP A 133 6.99 10.56 -10.66
C ASP A 133 5.88 9.59 -10.23
N GLU A 134 5.87 8.35 -10.76
CA GLU A 134 4.92 7.30 -10.39
C GLU A 134 5.55 6.10 -9.67
N ALA A 135 6.89 6.01 -9.65
CA ALA A 135 7.60 4.93 -8.96
C ALA A 135 7.43 4.94 -7.42
N LEU A 136 6.79 5.99 -6.87
CA LEU A 136 6.47 6.12 -5.45
C LEU A 136 5.02 5.75 -5.12
N ASP A 137 4.16 5.56 -6.13
CA ASP A 137 2.74 5.30 -5.93
C ASP A 137 2.46 3.78 -5.91
N GLY A 138 2.67 3.18 -4.75
CA GLY A 138 1.87 2.02 -4.33
C GLY A 138 2.32 0.62 -4.73
N LEU A 139 3.60 0.35 -5.01
CA LEU A 139 4.05 -1.04 -4.85
C LEU A 139 4.06 -1.35 -3.34
N PRO A 140 3.29 -2.35 -2.85
CA PRO A 140 3.57 -2.90 -1.53
C PRO A 140 4.99 -3.46 -1.60
N THR A 141 5.94 -2.66 -1.11
CA THR A 141 7.25 -3.17 -0.71
C THR A 141 6.91 -4.08 0.45
N GLU A 142 6.97 -5.39 0.27
CA GLU A 142 6.83 -6.36 1.35
C GLU A 142 8.07 -6.26 2.24
N PRO A 143 8.02 -5.71 3.48
CA PRO A 143 9.05 -6.02 4.46
C PRO A 143 8.74 -7.39 5.05
N SER A 144 9.35 -8.44 4.50
CA SER A 144 9.54 -9.68 5.23
C SER A 144 10.61 -9.42 6.30
N LEU A 145 10.19 -9.05 7.51
CA LEU A 145 11.00 -9.21 8.72
C LEU A 145 10.18 -9.99 9.74
N ALA A 146 10.40 -11.30 9.72
CA ALA A 146 10.02 -12.20 10.78
C ALA A 146 10.64 -11.71 12.11
N ARG A 147 9.77 -11.59 13.10
CA ARG A 147 10.09 -11.24 14.48
C ARG A 147 10.82 -12.41 15.14
N GLU A 148 12.08 -12.22 15.53
CA GLU A 148 12.71 -13.12 16.49
C GLU A 148 12.26 -12.73 17.90
N ALA A 149 11.39 -13.55 18.48
CA ALA A 149 10.91 -13.39 19.84
C ALA A 149 11.99 -13.88 20.81
N ALA A 150 12.58 -12.96 21.57
CA ALA A 150 13.37 -13.33 22.75
C ALA A 150 12.42 -13.80 23.88
N PRO A 151 12.77 -14.86 24.64
CA PRO A 151 11.89 -15.42 25.65
C PRO A 151 11.79 -14.53 26.89
N PHE A 152 10.57 -14.37 27.39
CA PHE A 152 10.29 -13.88 28.73
C PHE A 152 10.69 -14.96 29.75
N ASP A 153 11.74 -14.70 30.53
CA ASP A 153 11.94 -15.33 31.83
C ASP A 153 11.49 -14.36 32.92
N HIS A 154 10.62 -14.89 33.77
CA HIS A 154 9.99 -14.22 34.89
C HIS A 154 10.83 -14.54 36.13
N GLU A 155 11.37 -13.55 36.85
CA GLU A 155 11.51 -13.67 38.30
C GLU A 155 11.67 -12.34 39.04
N SER A 156 10.87 -12.24 40.10
CA SER A 156 10.63 -11.15 41.04
C SER A 156 11.88 -10.60 41.76
N SER A 157 11.93 -9.28 41.95
CA SER A 157 12.19 -8.75 43.30
C SER A 157 11.75 -7.30 43.52
N PHE A 158 11.00 -7.19 44.60
CA PHE A 158 10.56 -6.04 45.38
C PHE A 158 11.69 -5.05 45.70
N SER A 159 11.44 -3.74 45.61
CA SER A 159 11.94 -2.78 46.60
C SER A 159 11.23 -1.42 46.51
N VAL A 160 10.59 -1.10 47.63
CA VAL A 160 10.05 0.19 48.03
C VAL A 160 11.20 1.18 48.26
N SER A 161 11.04 2.44 47.82
CA SER A 161 11.56 3.58 48.58
C SER A 161 10.84 4.88 48.24
N ALA A 162 10.30 5.47 49.30
CA ALA A 162 9.75 6.80 49.38
C ALA A 162 10.83 7.82 49.76
N ASN A 163 10.76 9.02 49.22
CA ASN A 163 10.92 10.31 49.93
C ASN A 163 10.69 11.45 48.91
N GLN A 164 9.69 12.34 49.03
CA GLN A 164 9.31 13.29 50.09
C GLN A 164 10.00 14.67 49.91
N GLY A 165 9.15 15.70 49.78
CA GLY A 165 9.46 17.15 49.79
C GLY A 165 8.48 17.92 48.87
N LYS A 166 7.25 18.34 49.29
CA LYS A 166 6.86 19.43 50.23
C LYS A 166 7.14 20.82 49.60
N GLN A 167 6.17 21.61 49.13
CA GLN A 167 5.24 22.56 49.83
C GLN A 167 4.24 23.11 48.76
N ASP A 168 2.90 23.10 48.93
CA ASP A 168 2.00 24.09 49.61
C ASP A 168 2.18 25.55 49.10
N HIS A 169 1.19 26.38 48.70
CA HIS A 169 -0.23 26.57 49.09
C HIS A 169 -1.01 27.46 48.06
N ASP A 170 -2.32 27.22 47.97
CA ASP A 170 -3.54 28.06 47.67
C ASP A 170 -3.75 28.84 46.35
N GLU A 171 -4.82 28.59 45.56
CA GLU A 171 -6.28 28.92 45.69
C GLU A 171 -6.57 30.41 45.32
N GLU A 172 -7.32 30.77 44.26
CA GLU A 172 -8.79 30.78 44.16
C GLU A 172 -9.29 31.07 42.70
N VAL A 173 -10.34 30.33 42.30
CA VAL A 173 -11.66 30.77 41.77
C VAL A 173 -11.77 31.72 40.58
N ALA A 174 -12.40 31.24 39.48
CA ALA A 174 -13.63 31.82 38.94
C ALA A 174 -14.29 30.94 37.85
N ALA A 175 -15.61 30.81 37.98
CA ALA A 175 -16.52 30.02 37.18
C ALA A 175 -16.72 30.55 35.75
N ASN A 176 -17.15 29.67 34.84
CA ASN A 176 -18.30 29.97 33.97
C ASN A 176 -18.98 28.70 33.46
N PHE A 177 -20.25 28.60 33.84
CA PHE A 177 -21.22 27.59 33.47
C PHE A 177 -22.06 28.15 32.32
N ALA A 178 -22.13 27.45 31.19
CA ALA A 178 -23.19 27.66 30.21
C ALA A 178 -23.60 26.29 29.63
N SER A 179 -24.69 25.79 30.17
CA SER A 179 -25.47 24.68 29.61
C SER A 179 -26.12 25.10 28.29
N THR A 180 -26.13 24.22 27.28
CA THR A 180 -27.35 23.96 26.53
C THR A 180 -27.45 22.48 26.16
N ASN A 181 -28.45 21.88 26.79
CA ASN A 181 -29.11 20.61 26.56
C ASN A 181 -29.61 20.46 25.10
N ARG A 182 -29.32 19.33 24.43
CA ARG A 182 -30.29 18.65 23.53
C ARG A 182 -30.09 17.14 23.56
N LEU A 183 -31.17 16.47 23.95
CA LEU A 183 -31.37 15.04 24.02
C LEU A 183 -31.48 14.40 22.63
N ALA A 184 -31.25 13.08 22.67
CA ALA A 184 -31.27 12.09 21.61
C ALA A 184 -32.54 12.06 20.75
N GLY A 185 -32.35 11.65 19.49
CA GLY A 185 -33.38 11.32 18.51
C GLY A 185 -32.76 10.53 17.36
N GLU A 186 -32.87 9.22 17.48
CA GLU A 186 -32.51 8.13 16.59
C GLU A 186 -33.14 8.24 15.19
N THR A 187 -32.33 8.13 14.12
CA THR A 187 -32.52 7.37 12.86
C THR A 187 -31.63 7.95 11.75
N GLY A 188 -31.01 7.06 10.97
CA GLY A 188 -29.93 7.36 10.06
C GLY A 188 -30.34 8.18 8.84
N ASP A 189 -29.45 9.10 8.46
CA ASP A 189 -29.16 9.42 7.07
C ASP A 189 -27.73 9.96 7.00
N TYR A 190 -26.81 9.06 6.65
CA TYR A 190 -25.47 9.42 6.21
C TYR A 190 -25.58 9.94 4.77
N ALA A 191 -25.47 11.25 4.59
CA ALA A 191 -25.37 11.89 3.29
C ALA A 191 -23.97 12.50 3.13
N PRO A 192 -23.07 11.92 2.31
CA PRO A 192 -21.71 12.44 2.15
C PRO A 192 -21.61 13.66 1.21
N PHE A 193 -22.71 14.22 0.69
CA PHE A 193 -22.67 15.40 -0.17
C PHE A 193 -23.85 16.36 0.07
N ASN A 194 -23.56 17.61 0.41
CA ASN A 194 -24.54 18.69 0.40
C ASN A 194 -25.07 18.89 -1.03
N ALA A 195 -26.37 18.72 -1.22
CA ALA A 195 -27.07 18.75 -2.51
C ALA A 195 -27.16 20.14 -3.19
N ASN A 196 -26.16 21.02 -2.99
CA ASN A 196 -26.05 22.33 -3.64
C ASN A 196 -24.65 22.63 -4.22
N ALA A 197 -23.79 21.63 -4.39
CA ALA A 197 -22.49 21.82 -5.05
C ALA A 197 -22.60 21.63 -6.58
N THR A 198 -23.33 22.51 -7.26
CA THR A 198 -23.26 22.66 -8.72
C THR A 198 -22.48 23.92 -9.06
N SER A 199 -21.15 23.83 -8.95
CA SER A 199 -20.22 24.82 -9.50
C SER A 199 -19.24 24.08 -10.39
N ALA A 200 -19.20 24.47 -11.67
CA ALA A 200 -18.31 23.89 -12.69
C ALA A 200 -16.83 23.89 -12.23
N PRO A 201 -16.01 22.92 -12.68
CA PRO A 201 -14.61 22.85 -12.25
C PRO A 201 -13.82 24.05 -12.81
N PRO A 202 -13.03 24.75 -11.98
CA PRO A 202 -12.03 25.70 -12.48
C PRO A 202 -10.94 24.94 -13.22
N GLN A 203 -10.51 25.49 -14.36
CA GLN A 203 -9.44 24.94 -15.18
C GLN A 203 -8.15 24.69 -14.38
N GLU A 204 -7.56 23.52 -14.63
CA GLU A 204 -6.25 23.11 -14.14
C GLU A 204 -5.16 24.10 -14.55
N SER A 205 -4.55 24.75 -13.56
CA SER A 205 -3.18 25.26 -13.68
C SER A 205 -2.23 24.19 -13.14
N SER A 206 -1.55 23.48 -14.04
CA SER A 206 -0.45 22.59 -13.74
C SER A 206 0.71 23.38 -13.12
N ASN A 207 0.82 23.40 -11.80
CA ASN A 207 1.98 23.95 -11.11
C ASN A 207 2.54 22.89 -10.16
N ARG A 208 3.12 21.82 -10.72
CA ARG A 208 3.98 20.90 -9.97
C ARG A 208 5.21 21.71 -9.54
N PRO A 209 5.54 21.80 -8.23
CA PRO A 209 6.68 22.57 -7.79
C PRO A 209 7.94 21.99 -8.42
N VAL A 210 8.62 22.79 -9.24
CA VAL A 210 9.93 22.46 -9.80
C VAL A 210 10.87 22.22 -8.63
N LEU A 211 11.37 20.99 -8.49
CA LEU A 211 12.29 20.63 -7.40
C LEU A 211 13.51 21.55 -7.48
N SER A 212 13.84 22.18 -6.35
CA SER A 212 15.04 23.00 -6.24
C SER A 212 16.29 22.15 -6.54
N GLY A 213 17.30 22.73 -7.16
CA GLY A 213 18.58 22.05 -7.42
C GLY A 213 19.19 21.42 -6.15
N GLU A 214 18.96 22.03 -4.98
CA GLU A 214 19.37 21.48 -3.69
C GLU A 214 18.63 20.18 -3.33
N GLN A 215 17.34 20.07 -3.66
CA GLN A 215 16.55 18.86 -3.42
C GLN A 215 16.96 17.74 -4.35
N ILE A 216 17.30 18.07 -5.61
CA ILE A 216 17.82 17.13 -6.59
C ILE A 216 19.19 16.60 -6.13
N ALA A 217 20.08 17.49 -5.70
CA ALA A 217 21.39 17.12 -5.18
C ALA A 217 21.29 16.16 -3.98
N LYS A 218 20.48 16.49 -2.96
CA LYS A 218 20.28 15.62 -1.78
C LYS A 218 19.77 14.23 -2.16
N ARG A 219 18.80 14.15 -3.07
CA ARG A 219 18.26 12.86 -3.55
C ARG A 219 19.29 12.04 -4.31
N LEU A 220 20.08 12.68 -5.20
CA LEU A 220 21.15 12.02 -5.93
C LEU A 220 22.23 11.49 -4.99
N THR A 221 22.65 12.28 -3.99
CA THR A 221 23.62 11.85 -2.98
C THR A 221 23.17 10.60 -2.25
N THR A 222 21.96 10.58 -1.69
CA THR A 222 21.45 9.39 -0.98
C THR A 222 21.33 8.16 -1.88
N THR A 223 21.00 8.36 -3.16
CA THR A 223 20.90 7.26 -4.13
C THR A 223 22.27 6.67 -4.45
N ILE A 224 23.28 7.52 -4.64
CA ILE A 224 24.66 7.10 -4.90
C ILE A 224 25.25 6.38 -3.68
N GLU A 225 25.02 6.91 -2.47
CA GLU A 225 25.43 6.25 -1.21
C GLU A 225 24.80 4.86 -1.06
N ARG A 226 23.51 4.73 -1.38
CA ARG A 226 22.84 3.43 -1.38
C ARG A 226 23.43 2.49 -2.42
N CYS A 227 23.68 2.95 -3.64
CA CYS A 227 24.36 2.14 -4.65
C CYS A 227 25.74 1.69 -4.19
N ALA A 228 26.53 2.57 -3.56
CA ALA A 228 27.83 2.22 -3.00
C ALA A 228 27.73 1.15 -1.90
N SER A 229 26.70 1.22 -1.04
CA SER A 229 26.48 0.21 0.00
C SER A 229 26.12 -1.19 -0.53
N LEU A 230 25.58 -1.26 -1.75
CA LEU A 230 25.22 -2.52 -2.42
C LEU A 230 26.42 -3.14 -3.17
N VAL A 231 27.46 -2.37 -3.47
CA VAL A 231 28.69 -2.88 -4.09
C VAL A 231 29.59 -3.44 -3.00
N THR A 232 29.28 -4.66 -2.56
CA THR A 232 30.08 -5.38 -1.57
C THR A 232 31.19 -6.20 -2.24
N PRO A 233 32.22 -6.64 -1.50
CA PRO A 233 33.26 -7.53 -2.04
C PRO A 233 32.70 -8.83 -2.63
N GLU A 234 31.63 -9.36 -2.03
CA GLU A 234 30.91 -10.55 -2.49
C GLU A 234 30.21 -10.29 -3.82
N PHE A 235 29.53 -9.15 -3.94
CA PHE A 235 28.93 -8.72 -5.20
C PHE A 235 29.98 -8.57 -6.31
N CYS A 236 31.15 -8.02 -6.00
CA CYS A 236 32.24 -7.89 -6.97
C CYS A 236 32.76 -9.26 -7.47
N ALA A 237 32.78 -10.29 -6.61
CA ALA A 237 33.15 -11.64 -7.01
C ALA A 237 32.09 -12.28 -7.91
N GLU A 238 30.80 -12.12 -7.56
CA GLU A 238 29.67 -12.66 -8.33
C GLU A 238 29.42 -11.90 -9.63
N PHE A 239 29.84 -10.62 -9.71
CA PHE A 239 29.68 -9.80 -10.90
C PHE A 239 30.34 -10.41 -12.14
N ALA A 240 31.43 -11.17 -11.96
CA ALA A 240 32.10 -11.89 -13.04
C ALA A 240 31.28 -13.07 -13.61
N GLU A 241 30.33 -13.60 -12.84
CA GLU A 241 29.48 -14.73 -13.25
C GLU A 241 28.15 -14.26 -13.86
N LEU A 242 27.83 -12.97 -13.77
CA LEU A 242 26.59 -12.42 -14.31
C LEU A 242 26.56 -12.43 -15.85
N PRO A 243 25.37 -12.55 -16.47
CA PRO A 243 25.20 -12.48 -17.91
C PRO A 243 25.81 -11.21 -18.51
N GLU A 244 26.52 -11.36 -19.64
CA GLU A 244 27.29 -10.27 -20.27
C GLU A 244 26.45 -9.02 -20.56
N LYS A 245 25.20 -9.21 -20.97
CA LYS A 245 24.24 -8.12 -21.22
C LYS A 245 23.94 -7.29 -19.97
N VAL A 246 23.86 -7.94 -18.80
CA VAL A 246 23.60 -7.28 -17.51
C VAL A 246 24.84 -6.51 -17.06
N ARG A 247 26.03 -7.13 -17.14
CA ARG A 247 27.31 -6.47 -16.80
C ARG A 247 27.56 -5.23 -17.65
N LYS A 248 27.41 -5.35 -18.98
CA LYS A 248 27.58 -4.24 -19.93
C LYS A 248 26.61 -3.09 -19.64
N ARG A 249 25.36 -3.41 -19.28
CA ARG A 249 24.35 -2.39 -18.95
C ARG A 249 24.73 -1.62 -17.68
N LEU A 250 25.18 -2.32 -16.63
CA LEU A 250 25.58 -1.66 -15.38
C LEU A 250 26.82 -0.78 -15.58
N LEU A 251 27.86 -1.30 -16.25
CA LEU A 251 29.08 -0.54 -16.52
C LEU A 251 28.79 0.72 -17.35
N LYS A 252 27.95 0.60 -18.39
CA LYS A 252 27.53 1.76 -19.20
C LYS A 252 26.77 2.81 -18.37
N ALA A 253 25.94 2.39 -17.42
CA ALA A 253 25.22 3.31 -16.54
C ALA A 253 26.18 4.06 -15.59
N ILE A 254 27.20 3.38 -15.07
CA ILE A 254 28.24 3.99 -14.22
C ILE A 254 29.10 4.96 -15.03
N GLU A 255 29.47 4.61 -16.25
CA GLU A 255 30.22 5.47 -17.18
C GLU A 255 29.45 6.77 -17.47
N GLN A 256 28.17 6.67 -17.84
CA GLN A 256 27.31 7.83 -18.08
C GLN A 256 27.12 8.71 -16.84
N LEU A 257 27.03 8.11 -15.65
CA LEU A 257 26.96 8.85 -14.39
C LEU A 257 28.27 9.60 -14.11
N THR A 258 29.41 8.97 -14.41
CA THR A 258 30.74 9.56 -14.21
C THR A 258 30.96 10.73 -15.18
N GLU A 259 30.62 10.57 -16.45
CA GLU A 259 30.68 11.64 -17.47
C GLU A 259 29.88 12.87 -17.01
N LYS A 260 28.62 12.68 -16.61
CA LYS A 260 27.79 13.79 -16.10
C LYS A 260 28.31 14.36 -14.78
N GLY A 261 28.95 13.54 -13.95
CA GLY A 261 29.60 13.99 -12.72
C GLY A 261 30.76 14.94 -13.00
N THR A 262 31.52 14.74 -14.10
CA THR A 262 32.60 15.64 -14.49
C THR A 262 32.12 16.99 -15.01
N GLU A 263 30.88 17.09 -15.49
CA GLU A 263 30.28 18.36 -15.93
C GLU A 263 29.82 19.25 -14.76
N LEU A 264 29.73 18.69 -13.55
CA LEU A 264 29.30 19.40 -12.33
C LEU A 264 30.48 20.00 -11.53
N GLY A 265 31.72 19.73 -11.94
CA GLY A 265 32.96 20.11 -11.25
C GLY A 265 33.79 21.14 -12.01
#